data_AF-A0A4U9DCJ1-F1
#
_entry.id   AF-A0A4U9DCJ1-F1
#
_cell.length_a   1.000
_cell.length_b   1.000
_cell.length_c   1.000
_cell.angle_alpha   90.00
_cell.angle_beta   90.00
_cell.angle_gamma   90.00
#
_symmetry.space_group_name_H-M   'P 1'
#
loop_
_entity.id
_entity.type
_entity.pdbx_description
1 polymer ?
#
loop_
_entity_poly.entity_id
_entity_poly.type
_entity_poly.pdbx_seq_one_letter_code
_entity_poly.pdbx_strand_id
1 'polypeptide(L)' 'MGIVIRDFASPEFWDRRWFNSGKFLSPDRHELHHDNLIPVTIGNIIGGGLLVGLTYWVIYLRGDDHH' A
#
# COMPACT_ATOMS: atom_id res chain seq x y z
N MET A 1 -8.08 -1.69 9.76
CA MET A 1 -9.41 -2.06 10.32
C MET A 1 -9.75 -3.54 10.21
N GLY A 2 -9.27 -4.26 9.19
CA GLY A 2 -9.61 -5.68 9.02
C GLY A 2 -9.12 -6.64 10.12
N ILE A 3 -7.87 -6.49 10.57
CA ILE A 3 -7.27 -7.38 11.59
C ILE A 3 -7.99 -7.29 12.94
N VAL A 4 -8.43 -6.09 13.32
CA VAL A 4 -9.18 -5.86 14.57
C VAL A 4 -10.53 -6.57 14.55
N ILE A 5 -11.23 -6.57 13.41
CA ILE A 5 -12.51 -7.29 13.26
C ILE A 5 -12.27 -8.80 13.27
N ARG A 6 -11.18 -9.29 12.67
CA ARG A 6 -10.82 -10.71 12.72
C ARG A 6 -10.57 -11.20 14.15
N ASP A 7 -9.78 -10.46 14.90
CA ASP A 7 -9.26 -10.93 16.20
C ASP A 7 -10.25 -10.66 17.36
N PHE A 8 -11.20 -9.74 17.20
CA PHE A 8 -12.13 -9.33 18.27
C PHE A 8 -13.62 -9.44 17.93
N ALA A 9 -14.01 -9.94 16.75
CA ALA A 9 -15.42 -10.19 16.44
C ALA A 9 -15.94 -11.43 17.19
N SER A 10 -17.17 -11.33 17.72
CA SER A 10 -17.82 -12.43 18.41
C SER A 10 -18.19 -13.58 17.45
N PRO A 11 -18.34 -14.83 17.93
CA PRO A 11 -18.67 -15.97 17.07
C PRO A 11 -19.96 -15.78 16.25
N GLU A 12 -20.96 -15.07 16.77
CA GLU A 12 -22.24 -14.80 16.11
C GLU A 12 -22.10 -13.85 14.90
N PHE A 13 -21.05 -13.03 14.88
CA PHE A 13 -20.73 -12.14 13.76
C PHE A 13 -20.37 -12.93 12.49
N TRP A 14 -19.73 -14.09 12.66
CA TRP A 14 -19.31 -14.97 11.58
C TRP A 14 -20.41 -15.93 11.12
N ASP A 15 -21.37 -16.22 11.99
CA ASP A 15 -22.48 -17.15 11.69
C ASP A 15 -23.55 -16.52 10.77
N ARG A 16 -23.80 -15.20 10.91
CA ARG A 16 -24.83 -14.51 10.10
C ARG A 16 -24.41 -14.20 8.67
N ARG A 17 -23.15 -14.42 8.32
CA ARG A 17 -22.64 -14.07 7.00
C ARG A 17 -21.86 -15.24 6.45
N TRP A 18 -22.17 -15.65 5.23
CA TRP A 18 -21.54 -16.72 4.45
C TRP A 18 -20.03 -16.53 4.16
N PHE A 19 -19.30 -15.80 5.00
CA PHE A 19 -17.88 -15.56 4.91
C PHE A 19 -17.16 -16.38 5.97
N ASN A 20 -16.53 -17.48 5.54
CA ASN A 20 -15.48 -18.11 6.33
C ASN A 20 -14.41 -17.07 6.67
N SER A 21 -14.15 -16.87 7.96
CA SER A 21 -13.14 -15.94 8.51
C SER A 21 -11.74 -16.13 7.91
N GLY A 22 -11.44 -17.32 7.38
CA GLY A 22 -10.20 -17.62 6.68
C GLY A 22 -10.01 -16.95 5.31
N LYS A 23 -11.02 -16.28 4.73
CA LYS A 23 -10.89 -15.64 3.41
C LYS A 23 -10.53 -14.16 3.44
N PHE A 24 -10.69 -13.47 4.57
CA PHE A 24 -10.66 -12.02 4.54
C PHE A 24 -9.27 -11.43 4.69
N LEU A 25 -8.40 -12.04 5.50
CA LEU A 25 -7.08 -11.48 5.80
C LEU A 25 -6.15 -12.62 6.20
N SER A 26 -5.05 -12.77 5.49
CA SER A 26 -3.94 -13.58 5.92
C SER A 26 -3.61 -13.27 7.39
N PRO A 27 -3.64 -14.28 8.29
CA PRO A 27 -3.44 -14.12 9.73
C PRO A 27 -2.18 -13.36 10.12
N ASP A 28 -1.13 -13.48 9.30
CA ASP A 28 0.22 -13.21 9.74
C ASP A 28 0.64 -11.77 9.45
N ARG A 29 0.99 -11.06 10.52
CA ARG A 29 1.61 -9.72 10.44
C ARG A 29 2.87 -9.71 9.58
N HIS A 30 3.51 -10.88 9.41
CA HIS A 30 4.66 -11.08 8.56
C HIS A 30 4.32 -10.89 7.06
N GLU A 31 3.22 -11.48 6.59
CA GLU A 31 2.75 -11.32 5.20
C GLU A 31 2.31 -9.87 4.92
N LEU A 32 1.64 -9.19 5.86
CA LEU A 32 1.31 -7.77 5.70
C LEU A 32 2.56 -6.88 5.54
N HIS A 33 3.64 -7.21 6.25
CA HIS A 33 4.89 -6.45 6.20
C HIS A 33 5.64 -6.70 4.88
N HIS A 34 5.78 -7.96 4.48
CA HIS A 34 6.55 -8.36 3.30
C HIS A 34 5.79 -8.16 1.98
N ASP A 35 4.50 -8.49 1.93
CA ASP A 35 3.76 -8.54 0.67
C ASP A 35 3.07 -7.21 0.33
N ASN A 36 2.92 -6.31 1.30
CA ASN A 36 2.26 -5.03 1.10
C ASN A 36 3.12 -3.84 1.54
N LEU A 37 3.47 -3.74 2.83
CA LEU A 37 4.04 -2.51 3.37
C LEU A 37 5.43 -2.17 2.78
N ILE A 38 6.35 -3.14 2.72
CA ILE A 38 7.67 -2.95 2.12
C ILE A 38 7.57 -2.55 0.63
N PRO A 39 6.90 -3.33 -0.25
CA PRO A 39 6.86 -3.01 -1.67
C PRO A 39 6.12 -1.69 -1.96
N VAL A 40 5.02 -1.38 -1.25
CA VAL A 40 4.32 -0.08 -1.38
C VAL A 40 5.21 1.08 -0.97
N THR A 41 5.97 0.94 0.11
CA THR A 41 6.84 2.03 0.59
C THR A 41 7.94 2.32 -0.40
N ILE A 42 8.58 1.27 -0.93
CA ILE A 42 9.61 1.40 -1.97
C ILE A 42 9.02 2.02 -3.24
N GLY A 43 7.85 1.54 -3.69
CA GLY A 43 7.15 2.07 -4.86
C GLY A 43 6.80 3.54 -4.72
N ASN A 44 6.33 3.98 -3.54
CA ASN A 44 5.99 5.38 -3.28
C ASN A 44 7.23 6.29 -3.27
N ILE A 45 8.36 5.83 -2.71
CA ILE A 45 9.63 6.59 -2.72
C ILE A 45 10.16 6.73 -4.14
N ILE A 46 10.19 5.63 -4.90
CA ILE A 46 10.64 5.63 -6.30
C ILE A 46 9.71 6.48 -7.16
N GLY A 47 8.40 6.34 -7.01
CA GLY A 47 7.39 7.11 -7.74
C GLY A 47 7.52 8.61 -7.47
N GLY A 48 7.68 9.00 -6.20
CA GLY A 48 7.94 10.39 -5.83
C GLY A 48 9.25 10.92 -6.41
N GLY A 49 10.33 10.15 -6.29
CA GLY A 49 11.65 10.50 -6.84
C GLY A 49 11.65 10.68 -8.36
N LEU A 50 10.96 9.78 -9.09
CA LEU A 50 10.80 9.90 -10.54
C LEU A 50 10.04 11.16 -10.93
N LEU A 51 8.96 11.49 -10.21
CA LEU A 51 8.15 12.67 -10.51
C LEU A 51 8.95 13.96 -10.29
N VAL A 52 9.71 14.03 -9.18
CA VAL A 52 10.61 15.15 -8.89
C VAL A 52 11.73 15.24 -9.93
N GLY A 53 12.37 14.13 -10.27
CA GLY A 53 13.45 14.08 -11.27
C GLY A 53 13.00 14.50 -12.66
N LEU A 54 11.85 14.00 -13.12
CA LEU A 54 11.25 14.41 -14.40
C LEU A 54 10.87 15.88 -14.40
N THR A 55 10.29 16.39 -13.31
CA THR A 55 9.94 17.81 -13.19
C THR A 55 11.18 18.69 -13.29
N TYR A 56 12.26 18.33 -12.57
CA TYR A 56 13.53 19.05 -12.65
C TYR A 56 14.12 19.04 -14.06
N TRP A 57 14.11 17.88 -14.73
CA TRP A 57 14.60 17.73 -16.10
C TRP A 57 13.82 18.59 -17.10
N VAL A 58 12.48 18.61 -17.02
CA VAL A 58 11.63 19.45 -17.88
C VAL A 58 11.88 20.94 -17.64
N ILE A 59 12.05 21.36 -16.38
CA ILE A 59 12.39 22.76 -16.05
C ILE A 59 13.76 23.12 -16.62
N TYR A 60 14.76 22.25 -16.46
CA TYR A 60 16.12 22.50 -16.91
C TYR A 60 16.21 22.57 -18.44
N LEU A 61 15.59 21.63 -19.16
CA LEU A 61 15.54 21.65 -20.63
C LEU A 61 14.89 22.90 -21.20
N ARG A 62 13.90 23.46 -20.51
CA ARG A 62 13.24 24.71 -20.91
C ARG A 62 14.04 25.96 -20.50
N GLY A 63 14.95 25.84 -19.53
CA GLY A 63 15.86 26.91 -19.13
C GLY A 63 17.04 27.09 -20.09
N ASP A 64 17.46 26.01 -20.75
CA ASP A 64 18.56 26.01 -21.73
C ASP A 64 18.21 26.70 -23.07
N ASP A 65 16.92 26.96 -23.35
CA ASP A 65 16.46 27.67 -24.56
C ASP A 65 16.65 29.20 -24.49
N HIS A 66 17.24 29.72 -23.40
CA HIS A 66 17.51 31.15 -23.19
C HIS A 66 19.01 31.47 -23.07
N HIS A 67 19.83 31.01 -24.03
CA HIS A 67 21.17 31.55 -24.26
C HIS A 67 21.49 31.69 -25.75
#